data_AF-A0A1C5W263-F1
#
_entry.id   AF-A0A1C5W263-F1
#
_cell.length_a   1.000
_cell.length_b   1.000
_cell.length_c   1.000
_cell.angle_alpha   90.00
_cell.angle_beta   90.00
_cell.angle_gamma   90.00
#
_symmetry.space_group_name_H-M   'P 1'
#
loop_
_entity.id
_entity.type
_entity.pdbx_description
1 polymer ?
#
loop_
_entity_poly.entity_id
_entity_poly.type
_entity_poly.pdbx_seq_one_letter_code
_entity_poly.pdbx_strand_id
1 'polypeptide(L)'
;MEELSPFDDYDITKGRTYQYFKKDVLYPFGYGLSYTTFKYNNLEVTDAGKTMNVSFTLKNAGKRAGDEVAQVYVKLPEVAGGMQAIKQLKGFRRIALKAGESRKVEITVDKE
;
A
#
# COMPACT_ATOMS: atom_id res chain seq x y z
N MET A 1 2.01 5.08 25.70
CA MET A 1 2.67 3.78 25.99
C MET A 1 1.65 2.68 26.33
N GLU A 2 0.39 3.03 26.64
CA GLU A 2 -0.74 2.11 26.91
C GLU A 2 -1.42 1.49 25.67
N GLU A 3 -0.90 1.69 24.45
CA GLU A 3 -1.61 1.30 23.23
C GLU A 3 -1.22 -0.06 22.66
N LEU A 4 -0.28 -0.76 23.30
CA LEU A 4 0.22 -2.06 22.84
C LEU A 4 -0.05 -3.14 23.88
N SER A 5 -0.43 -4.33 23.40
CA SER A 5 -0.61 -5.50 24.26
C SER A 5 0.66 -5.84 25.07
N PRO A 6 0.53 -6.42 26.28
CA PRO A 6 1.63 -6.81 27.15
C PRO A 6 2.71 -7.59 26.40
N PHE A 7 4.00 -7.41 26.77
CA PHE A 7 5.14 -7.99 26.05
C PHE A 7 4.93 -9.48 25.70
N ASP A 8 4.42 -10.25 26.65
CA ASP A 8 4.22 -11.70 26.60
C ASP A 8 3.01 -12.17 25.76
N ASP A 9 2.15 -11.26 25.28
CA ASP A 9 1.02 -11.61 24.42
C ASP A 9 1.40 -11.60 22.93
N TYR A 10 1.75 -12.78 22.41
CA TYR A 10 2.15 -12.98 21.01
C TYR A 10 0.97 -12.96 20.02
N ASP A 11 -0.26 -12.74 20.47
CA ASP A 11 -1.41 -12.63 19.58
C ASP A 11 -1.36 -11.32 18.77
N ILE A 12 -0.88 -11.43 17.52
CA ILE A 12 -0.74 -10.30 16.59
C ILE A 12 -2.07 -9.68 16.18
N THR A 13 -3.19 -10.40 16.37
CA THR A 13 -4.53 -9.96 15.95
C THR A 13 -5.12 -8.90 16.87
N LYS A 14 -4.56 -8.72 18.08
CA LYS A 14 -4.97 -7.70 19.06
C LYS A 14 -4.41 -6.30 18.78
N GLY A 15 -4.11 -6.00 17.52
CA GLY A 15 -3.66 -4.66 17.10
C GLY A 15 -2.19 -4.36 17.35
N ARG A 16 -1.33 -5.36 17.59
CA ARG A 16 0.11 -5.12 17.74
C ARG A 16 0.78 -4.65 16.45
N THR A 17 0.26 -5.05 15.29
CA THR A 17 0.82 -4.69 13.98
C THR A 17 -0.11 -3.75 13.22
N TYR A 18 0.44 -3.00 12.25
CA TYR A 18 -0.34 -2.12 11.37
C TYR A 18 -1.46 -2.86 10.61
N GLN A 19 -1.36 -4.19 10.49
CA GLN A 19 -2.34 -5.02 9.81
C GLN A 19 -3.63 -5.18 10.62
N TYR A 20 -3.57 -5.05 11.96
CA TYR A 20 -4.70 -5.28 12.86
C TYR A 20 -5.01 -4.08 13.77
N PHE A 21 -4.22 -3.01 13.70
CA PHE A 21 -4.43 -1.81 14.50
C PHE A 21 -5.59 -0.97 13.93
N LYS A 22 -6.62 -0.73 14.75
CA LYS A 22 -7.88 -0.08 14.34
C LYS A 22 -8.02 1.37 14.83
N LYS A 23 -7.04 1.90 15.57
CA LYS A 23 -7.06 3.28 16.08
C LYS A 23 -6.33 4.24 15.14
N ASP A 24 -6.50 5.53 15.35
CA ASP A 24 -5.79 6.58 14.62
C ASP A 24 -4.28 6.45 14.79
N VAL A 25 -3.57 6.32 13.67
CA VAL A 25 -2.11 6.27 13.62
C VAL A 25 -1.57 7.64 13.21
N LEU A 26 -0.54 8.11 13.91
CA LEU A 26 0.15 9.35 13.54
C LEU A 26 0.84 9.24 12.18
N TYR A 27 1.40 8.06 11.86
CA TYR A 27 2.02 7.77 10.56
C TYR A 27 1.63 6.34 10.12
N PRO A 28 0.83 6.18 9.04
CA PRO A 28 0.48 4.87 8.56
C PRO A 28 1.69 4.16 7.93
N PHE A 29 1.64 2.83 7.89
CA PHE A 29 2.65 2.04 7.19
C PHE A 29 2.72 2.46 5.70
N GLY A 30 3.95 2.64 5.20
CA GLY A 30 4.19 3.13 3.83
C GLY A 30 4.09 4.65 3.66
N TYR A 31 3.87 5.41 4.74
CA TYR A 31 3.88 6.87 4.71
C TYR A 31 5.28 7.43 4.46
N GLY A 32 5.42 8.24 3.41
CA GLY A 32 6.64 8.94 3.08
C GLY A 32 6.30 10.27 2.43
N LEU A 33 6.95 11.33 2.90
CA LEU A 33 6.87 12.63 2.24
C LEU A 33 7.97 12.71 1.17
N SER A 34 7.64 13.34 0.05
CA SER A 34 8.60 13.71 -0.98
C SER A 34 8.67 15.23 -1.11
N TYR A 35 9.82 15.73 -1.57
CA TYR A 35 9.98 17.16 -1.91
C TYR A 35 9.25 17.55 -3.21
N THR A 36 8.56 16.60 -3.84
CA THR A 36 7.67 16.81 -4.98
C THR A 36 6.32 16.15 -4.72
N THR A 37 5.32 16.46 -5.54
CA THR A 37 3.98 15.90 -5.43
C THR A 37 3.74 14.90 -6.55
N PHE A 38 3.25 13.70 -6.22
CA PHE A 38 2.88 12.68 -7.20
C PHE A 38 1.36 12.56 -7.31
N LYS A 39 0.87 12.29 -8.52
CA LYS A 39 -0.54 12.04 -8.81
C LYS A 39 -0.70 10.67 -9.45
N TYR A 40 -1.65 9.90 -8.92
CA TYR A 40 -2.04 8.58 -9.39
C TYR A 40 -3.36 8.68 -10.14
N ASN A 41 -3.38 8.25 -11.39
CA ASN A 41 -4.56 8.29 -12.26
C ASN A 41 -4.73 6.96 -13.00
N ASN A 42 -5.91 6.72 -13.56
CA ASN A 42 -6.20 5.60 -14.47
C ASN A 42 -5.83 4.23 -13.87
N LEU A 43 -6.34 3.94 -12.68
CA LEU A 43 -6.19 2.62 -12.08
C LEU A 43 -7.00 1.60 -12.89
N GLU A 44 -6.31 0.60 -13.42
CA GLU A 44 -6.87 -0.53 -14.15
C GLU A 44 -6.40 -1.81 -13.48
N VAL A 45 -7.31 -2.77 -13.34
CA VAL A 45 -7.02 -4.08 -12.78
C VAL A 45 -7.49 -5.14 -13.76
N THR A 46 -6.56 -6.00 -14.17
CA THR A 46 -6.83 -7.08 -15.12
C THR A 46 -6.58 -8.41 -14.45
N ASP A 47 -7.54 -9.32 -14.58
CA ASP A 47 -7.40 -10.70 -14.13
C ASP A 47 -6.57 -11.51 -15.16
N ALA A 48 -5.44 -12.06 -14.71
CA ALA A 48 -4.56 -12.91 -15.52
C ALA A 48 -4.57 -14.39 -15.03
N GLY A 49 -5.68 -14.82 -14.42
CA GLY A 49 -5.86 -16.18 -13.91
C GLY A 49 -5.27 -16.35 -12.52
N LYS A 50 -3.98 -16.71 -12.42
CA LYS A 50 -3.29 -16.91 -11.13
C LYS A 50 -2.81 -15.60 -10.51
N THR A 51 -2.65 -14.56 -11.32
CA THR A 51 -2.23 -13.23 -10.88
C THR A 51 -3.26 -12.17 -11.29
N MET A 52 -3.16 -11.00 -10.66
CA MET A 52 -3.84 -9.77 -11.05
C MET A 52 -2.78 -8.76 -11.49
N ASN A 53 -2.96 -8.16 -12.66
CA ASN A 53 -2.14 -7.06 -13.11
C ASN A 53 -2.82 -5.75 -12.74
N VAL A 54 -2.15 -4.96 -11.90
CA VAL A 54 -2.59 -3.64 -11.49
C VAL A 54 -1.76 -2.62 -12.25
N SER A 55 -2.41 -1.81 -13.07
CA SER A 55 -1.75 -0.75 -13.83
C SER A 55 -2.33 0.63 -13.50
N PHE A 56 -1.47 1.63 -13.45
CA PHE A 56 -1.88 3.02 -13.19
C PHE A 56 -0.87 3.99 -13.78
N THR A 57 -1.31 5.22 -14.03
CA THR A 57 -0.42 6.30 -14.45
C THR A 57 0.06 7.07 -13.23
N LEU A 58 1.38 7.13 -13.05
CA LEU A 58 2.02 7.93 -12.03
C LEU A 58 2.64 9.18 -12.66
N LYS A 59 2.25 10.36 -12.17
CA LYS A 59 2.77 11.65 -12.64
C LYS A 59 3.45 12.41 -11.52
N ASN A 60 4.67 12.89 -11.77
CA ASN A 60 5.30 13.90 -10.93
C ASN A 60 4.71 15.28 -11.27
N ALA A 61 3.82 15.78 -10.42
CA ALA A 61 3.13 17.07 -10.58
C ALA A 61 3.87 18.25 -9.94
N GLY A 62 5.02 18.03 -9.30
CA GLY A 62 5.82 19.10 -8.71
C GLY A 62 6.95 19.59 -9.63
N LYS A 63 7.78 20.49 -9.08
CA LYS A 63 8.84 21.20 -9.81
C LYS A 63 10.21 20.53 -9.70
N ARG A 64 10.33 19.42 -8.97
CA ARG A 64 11.60 18.73 -8.70
C ARG A 64 11.49 17.27 -9.14
N ALA A 65 12.60 16.69 -9.56
CA ALA A 65 12.70 15.25 -9.72
C ALA A 65 12.57 14.58 -8.35
N GLY A 66 12.00 13.37 -8.32
CA GLY A 66 11.83 12.61 -7.10
C GLY A 66 11.58 11.14 -7.37
N ASP A 67 11.78 10.34 -6.34
CA ASP A 67 11.38 8.94 -6.30
C ASP A 67 10.05 8.80 -5.57
N GLU A 68 9.20 7.94 -6.11
CA GLU A 68 7.94 7.54 -5.51
C GLU A 68 7.91 6.02 -5.36
N VAL A 69 7.44 5.54 -4.21
CA VAL A 69 7.24 4.11 -3.96
C VAL A 69 5.75 3.80 -4.06
N ALA A 70 5.32 3.38 -5.24
CA ALA A 70 3.95 3.00 -5.49
C ALA A 70 3.65 1.63 -4.87
N GLN A 71 2.60 1.56 -4.05
CA GLN A 71 2.25 0.39 -3.23
C GLN A 71 0.85 -0.09 -3.57
N VAL A 72 0.68 -1.42 -3.71
CA VAL A 72 -0.60 -2.08 -3.97
C VAL A 72 -1.00 -2.87 -2.74
N TYR A 73 -2.19 -2.53 -2.23
CA TYR A 73 -2.79 -3.18 -1.08
C TYR A 73 -4.05 -3.93 -1.48
N VAL A 74 -4.21 -5.15 -0.98
CA VAL A 74 -5.39 -5.99 -1.18
C VAL A 74 -6.13 -6.12 0.15
N LYS A 75 -7.46 -6.09 0.09
CA LYS A 75 -8.35 -6.40 1.21
C LYS A 75 -9.25 -7.55 0.78
N LEU A 76 -9.23 -8.64 1.52
CA LEU A 76 -10.16 -9.76 1.32
C LEU A 76 -11.55 -9.37 1.83
N PRO A 77 -12.63 -9.88 1.20
CA PRO A 77 -13.99 -9.68 1.71
C PRO A 77 -14.13 -10.32 3.10
N GLU A 78 -14.92 -9.70 3.98
CA GLU A 78 -15.18 -10.25 5.32
C GLU A 78 -15.77 -11.66 5.22
N VAL A 79 -14.99 -12.65 5.62
CA VAL A 79 -15.45 -14.04 5.76
C VAL A 79 -15.92 -14.23 7.21
N ALA A 80 -17.14 -14.76 7.38
CA ALA A 80 -17.68 -15.06 8.69
C ALA A 80 -16.76 -16.03 9.45
N GLY A 81 -16.07 -15.53 10.49
CA GLY A 81 -15.33 -16.35 11.45
C GLY A 81 -13.81 -16.15 11.56
N GLY A 82 -13.19 -15.22 10.81
CA GLY A 82 -11.74 -14.97 10.90
C GLY A 82 -11.36 -13.49 11.06
N MET A 83 -10.49 -13.17 12.03
CA MET A 83 -9.83 -11.85 12.08
C MET A 83 -8.85 -11.76 10.89
N GLN A 84 -9.20 -10.95 9.89
CA GLN A 84 -8.35 -10.69 8.73
C GLN A 84 -7.65 -9.33 8.83
N ALA A 85 -6.46 -9.26 8.24
CA ALA A 85 -5.71 -8.01 8.13
C ALA A 85 -6.54 -6.95 7.38
N ILE A 86 -6.52 -5.71 7.87
CA ILE A 86 -7.31 -4.58 7.35
C ILE A 86 -6.96 -4.31 5.87
N LYS A 87 -5.66 -4.37 5.54
CA LYS A 87 -5.07 -4.29 4.20
C LYS A 87 -3.75 -5.05 4.20
N GLN A 88 -3.47 -5.82 3.14
CA GLN A 88 -2.20 -6.51 2.95
C GLN A 88 -1.43 -5.88 1.80
N LEU A 89 -0.18 -5.49 2.03
CA LEU A 89 0.71 -5.08 0.93
C LEU A 89 1.06 -6.31 0.10
N LYS A 90 0.67 -6.32 -1.18
CA LYS A 90 0.93 -7.43 -2.10
C LYS A 90 1.96 -7.10 -3.18
N GLY A 91 2.25 -5.82 -3.40
CA GLY A 91 3.28 -5.41 -4.34
C GLY A 91 3.68 -3.96 -4.13
N PHE A 92 4.92 -3.64 -4.45
CA PHE A 92 5.39 -2.26 -4.48
C PHE A 92 6.44 -2.08 -5.59
N ARG A 93 6.57 -0.86 -6.09
CA ARG A 93 7.59 -0.51 -7.08
C ARG A 93 8.08 0.90 -6.81
N ARG A 94 9.41 1.09 -6.83
CA ARG A 94 10.04 2.40 -6.77
C ARG A 94 10.21 2.95 -8.19
N ILE A 95 9.76 4.18 -8.41
CA ILE A 95 9.81 4.85 -9.71
C ILE A 95 10.44 6.24 -9.55
N ALA A 96 11.55 6.46 -10.25
CA ALA A 96 12.14 7.78 -10.40
C ALA A 96 11.43 8.54 -11.54
N LEU A 97 10.96 9.75 -11.27
CA LEU A 97 10.32 10.63 -12.25
C LEU A 97 10.91 12.04 -12.20
N LYS A 98 11.22 12.59 -13.37
CA LYS A 98 11.56 14.02 -13.52
C LYS A 98 10.33 14.88 -13.27
N ALA A 99 10.55 16.18 -13.03
CA ALA A 99 9.45 17.14 -12.87
C ALA A 99 8.54 17.12 -14.13
N GLY A 100 7.23 16.95 -13.93
CA GLY A 100 6.26 16.87 -15.02
C GLY A 100 6.16 15.51 -15.73
N GLU A 101 7.06 14.56 -15.46
CA GLU A 101 7.07 13.25 -16.11
C GLU A 101 5.87 12.40 -15.65
N SER A 102 5.28 11.68 -16.60
CA SER A 102 4.25 10.67 -16.36
C SER A 102 4.75 9.31 -16.83
N ARG A 103 4.52 8.26 -16.05
CA ARG A 103 4.86 6.89 -16.42
C ARG A 103 3.71 5.94 -16.11
N LYS A 104 3.41 5.02 -17.02
CA LYS A 104 2.53 3.89 -16.73
C LYS A 104 3.31 2.89 -15.88
N VAL A 105 2.78 2.59 -14.70
CA VAL A 105 3.33 1.63 -13.75
C VAL A 105 2.44 0.40 -13.78
N GLU A 106 3.07 -0.76 -13.83
CA GLU A 106 2.40 -2.05 -13.75
C GLU A 106 3.03 -2.86 -12.61
N ILE A 107 2.17 -3.44 -11.79
CA ILE A 107 2.51 -4.27 -10.63
C ILE A 107 1.64 -5.54 -10.73
N THR A 108 2.30 -6.68 -10.88
CA THR A 108 1.65 -7.99 -10.84
C THR A 108 1.53 -8.44 -9.39
N VAL A 109 0.36 -8.93 -9.02
CA VAL A 109 0.03 -9.42 -7.68
C VAL A 109 -0.47 -10.86 -7.79
N ASP A 110 0.13 -11.77 -7.04
CA ASP A 110 -0.37 -13.13 -6.91
C ASP A 110 -1.68 -13.17 -6.11
N LYS A 111 -2.60 -14.03 -6.54
CA LYS A 111 -3.89 -14.23 -5.86
C LYS A 111 -3.80 -15.17 -4.66
N GLU A 112 -2.65 -15.83 -4.46
CA GLU A 112 -2.36 -16.69 -3.31
C GLU A 112 -2.00 -15.87 -2.06
#